data_AF-A0A840QTL3-F1
#
_entry.id   AF-A0A840QTL3-F1
#
_cell.length_a   1.000
_cell.length_b   1.000
_cell.length_c   1.000
_cell.angle_alpha   90.00
_cell.angle_beta   90.00
_cell.angle_gamma   90.00
#
_symmetry.space_group_name_H-M   'P 1'
#
loop_
_entity.id
_entity.type
_entity.pdbx_description
1 polymer ?
#
loop_
_entity_poly.entity_id
_entity_poly.type
_entity_poly.pdbx_seq_one_letter_code
_entity_poly.pdbx_strand_id
1 'polypeptide(L)' 'MANNKHHDQENRSTNRSNEPGEDIEFSEELADHEDHEAQQRAREANRRVEKKDT' A
#
# COMPACT_ATOMS: atom_id res chain seq x y z
N MET A 1 -14.68 7.28 49.50
CA MET A 1 -15.38 6.86 48.28
C MET A 1 -14.38 6.94 47.14
N ALA A 2 -13.87 5.81 46.67
CA ALA A 2 -12.87 5.74 45.61
C ALA A 2 -13.57 5.34 44.30
N ASN A 3 -13.58 6.25 43.32
CA ASN A 3 -14.14 5.99 42.01
C ASN A 3 -13.00 5.66 41.04
N ASN A 4 -12.61 4.39 41.00
CA ASN A 4 -11.71 3.86 39.97
C ASN A 4 -12.52 3.72 38.68
N LYS A 5 -12.42 4.70 37.77
CA LYS A 5 -12.90 4.58 36.40
C LYS A 5 -11.99 3.58 35.70
N HIS A 6 -12.48 2.35 35.55
CA HIS A 6 -11.85 1.35 34.69
C HIS A 6 -11.88 1.87 33.25
N HIS A 7 -10.69 2.20 32.75
CA HIS A 7 -10.46 2.56 31.37
C HIS A 7 -10.33 1.24 30.61
N ASP A 8 -11.47 0.62 30.31
CA ASP A 8 -11.52 -0.55 29.43
C ASP A 8 -11.24 -0.08 28.00
N GLN A 9 -9.94 0.04 27.67
CA GLN A 9 -9.49 0.02 26.29
C GLN A 9 -9.81 -1.37 25.75
N GLU A 10 -10.98 -1.49 25.12
CA GLU A 10 -11.34 -2.62 24.27
C GLU A 10 -10.27 -2.76 23.19
N ASN A 11 -9.35 -3.67 23.46
CA ASN A 11 -8.31 -4.12 22.56
C ASN A 11 -8.99 -4.84 21.38
N ARG A 12 -9.48 -4.07 20.40
CA ARG A 12 -9.92 -4.58 19.10
C ARG A 12 -8.66 -5.07 18.37
N SER A 13 -8.20 -6.24 18.76
CA SER A 13 -7.27 -7.05 17.98
C SER A 13 -7.95 -7.36 16.66
N THR A 14 -7.78 -6.47 15.68
CA THR A 14 -8.10 -6.78 14.28
C THR A 14 -7.17 -7.93 13.93
N ASN A 15 -7.70 -9.16 13.93
CA ASN A 15 -7.10 -10.29 13.25
C ASN A 15 -6.98 -9.89 11.78
N ARG A 16 -5.90 -9.17 11.43
CA ARG A 16 -5.48 -9.02 10.05
C ARG A 16 -4.93 -10.38 9.71
N SER A 17 -5.75 -11.19 9.04
CA SER A 17 -5.33 -12.44 8.43
C SER A 17 -4.00 -12.15 7.72
N ASN A 18 -2.94 -12.90 8.05
CA ASN A 18 -1.67 -12.86 7.31
C ASN A 18 -1.86 -13.54 5.96
N GLU A 19 -2.86 -13.10 5.20
CA GLU A 19 -3.05 -13.54 3.84
C GLU A 19 -1.88 -12.96 3.04
N PRO A 20 -1.18 -13.79 2.24
CA PRO A 20 -0.21 -13.26 1.30
C PRO A 20 -0.95 -12.21 0.46
N GLY A 21 -0.35 -11.02 0.31
CA GLY A 21 -0.98 -9.95 -0.45
C GLY A 21 -1.43 -10.46 -1.80
N GLU A 22 -2.69 -10.23 -2.15
CA GLU A 22 -3.20 -10.62 -3.46
C GLU A 22 -2.38 -9.88 -4.53
N ASP A 23 -1.92 -10.62 -5.54
CA ASP A 23 -1.24 -10.02 -6.68
C ASP A 23 -2.28 -9.24 -7.51
N ILE A 24 -2.33 -7.92 -7.32
CA ILE A 24 -3.24 -7.04 -8.05
C ILE A 24 -2.58 -6.60 -9.36
N GLU A 25 -3.22 -6.92 -10.49
CA GLU A 25 -2.78 -6.53 -11.83
C GLU A 25 -3.30 -5.13 -12.21
N PHE A 26 -2.56 -4.45 -13.10
CA PHE A 26 -2.98 -3.17 -13.66
C PHE A 26 -4.11 -3.36 -14.69
N SER A 27 -5.16 -2.53 -14.60
CA SER A 27 -6.28 -2.52 -15.54
C SER A 27 -6.28 -1.22 -16.35
N GLU A 28 -6.06 -1.33 -17.67
CA GLU A 28 -6.02 -0.20 -18.60
C GLU A 28 -7.37 0.55 -18.69
N GLU A 29 -8.50 -0.16 -18.60
CA GLU A 29 -9.84 0.45 -18.69
C GLU A 29 -10.17 1.31 -17.46
N LEU A 30 -9.63 0.94 -16.30
CA LEU A 30 -9.85 1.66 -15.04
C LEU A 30 -8.78 2.73 -14.80
N ALA A 31 -7.70 2.69 -15.56
CA ALA A 31 -6.60 3.62 -15.42
C ALA A 31 -7.02 5.01 -15.90
N ASP A 32 -6.70 6.00 -15.09
CA ASP A 32 -6.87 7.39 -15.49
C ASP A 32 -5.57 7.97 -16.07
N HIS A 33 -5.62 9.26 -16.41
CA HIS A 33 -4.48 9.95 -16.96
C HIS A 33 -3.27 9.95 -16.00
N GLU A 34 -3.51 10.08 -14.69
CA GLU A 34 -2.46 10.14 -13.70
C GLU A 34 -1.77 8.77 -13.54
N ASP A 35 -2.53 7.68 -13.61
CA ASP A 35 -2.00 6.32 -13.61
C ASP A 35 -1.03 6.10 -14.78
N HIS A 36 -1.39 6.56 -15.98
CA HIS A 36 -0.52 6.45 -17.14
C HIS A 36 0.77 7.27 -16.99
N GLU A 37 0.67 8.51 -16.52
CA GLU A 37 1.85 9.36 -16.29
C GLU A 37 2.76 8.77 -15.21
N ALA A 38 2.18 8.20 -14.15
CA ALA A 38 2.93 7.54 -13.10
C ALA A 38 3.69 6.31 -13.65
N GLN A 39 3.06 5.49 -14.47
CA GLN A 39 3.74 4.35 -15.12
C GLN A 39 4.87 4.80 -16.04
N GLN A 40 4.66 5.84 -16.84
CA GLN A 40 5.69 6.36 -17.73
C GLN A 40 6.91 6.84 -16.94
N ARG A 41 6.68 7.60 -15.85
CA ARG A 41 7.75 8.06 -14.96
C ARG A 41 8.48 6.91 -14.28
N ALA A 42 7.76 5.89 -13.80
CA ALA A 42 8.36 4.70 -13.18
C ALA A 42 9.26 3.95 -14.17
N ARG A 43 8.78 3.71 -15.40
CA ARG A 43 9.57 3.05 -16.46
C ARG A 43 10.83 3.84 -16.80
N GLU A 44 10.73 5.17 -16.89
CA GLU A 44 11.90 6.02 -17.15
C GLU A 44 12.92 5.96 -16.01
N ALA A 45 12.46 6.01 -14.75
CA ALA A 45 13.33 5.89 -13.58
C ALA A 45 14.06 4.54 -13.55
N ASN A 46 13.36 3.43 -13.79
CA ASN A 46 13.96 2.09 -13.84
C ASN A 46 15.03 2.02 -14.94
N ARG A 47 14.75 2.55 -16.14
CA ARG A 47 15.73 2.61 -17.22
C ARG A 47 16.99 3.40 -16.85
N ARG A 48 16.87 4.43 -16.02
CA ARG A 48 18.03 5.21 -15.54
C ARG A 48 18.87 4.41 -14.56
N VAL A 49 18.24 3.61 -13.69
CA VAL A 49 18.92 2.73 -12.73
C VAL A 49 19.63 1.58 -13.46
N GLU A 50 18.95 0.89 -14.37
CA GLU A 50 19.55 -0.20 -15.16
C GLU A 50 20.81 0.24 -15.92
N LYS A 51 20.81 1.45 -16.49
CA LYS A 51 21.98 2.01 -17.18
C LYS A 51 23.15 2.39 -16.25
N LYS A 52 22.88 2.54 -14.95
CA LYS A 52 23.88 2.91 -13.95
C LYS A 52 24.51 1.68 -13.31
N ASP A 53 23.82 0.55 -13.35
CA ASP A 53 24.26 -0.73 -12.78
C ASP A 53 24.98 -1.64 -13.81
N THR A 54 25.12 -1.20 -15.06
CA THR A 54 25.98 -1.80 -16.12
C THR A 54 27.25 -1.00 -16.33
#